data_AF-A0A8B7IEC2-F1
#
_entry.id   AF-A0A8B7IEC2-F1
#
_cell.length_a   1.000
_cell.length_b   1.000
_cell.length_c   1.000
_cell.angle_alpha   90.00
_cell.angle_beta   90.00
_cell.angle_gamma   90.00
#
_symmetry.space_group_name_H-M   'P 1'
#
loop_
_entity.id
_entity.type
_entity.pdbx_description
1 polymer ?
#
loop_
_entity_poly.entity_id
_entity_poly.type
_entity_poly.pdbx_seq_one_letter_code
_entity_poly.pdbx_strand_id
1 'polypeptide(L)'
;MFQREFALRLVAKPGTKLYCRLSINTQLLARVDHLMKVGKNNFRPPPKVESSVVRIEPKNPPPPINFQEWDGLVRIAFVRKNKTLSAAFKSSAVEQLLDHNYRIHCSLYNT
;
A
#
# COMPACT_ATOMS: atom_id res chain seq x y z
N MET A 1 -3.05 -6.83 16.88
CA MET A 1 -3.91 -7.93 16.39
C MET A 1 -4.92 -7.34 15.42
N PHE A 2 -5.16 -7.98 14.28
CA PHE A 2 -6.02 -7.47 13.21
C PHE A 2 -7.01 -8.52 12.73
N GLN A 3 -8.04 -8.09 12.00
CA GLN A 3 -8.90 -9.00 11.23
C GLN A 3 -8.05 -9.84 10.26
N ARG A 4 -8.45 -11.09 10.02
CA ARG A 4 -7.69 -12.07 9.21
C ARG A 4 -7.33 -11.51 7.83
N GLU A 5 -8.30 -10.95 7.11
CA GLU A 5 -8.04 -10.43 5.76
C GLU A 5 -7.06 -9.25 5.77
N PHE A 6 -7.20 -8.34 6.73
CA PHE A 6 -6.29 -7.20 6.88
C PHE A 6 -4.86 -7.67 7.14
N ALA A 7 -4.68 -8.62 8.06
CA ALA A 7 -3.38 -9.22 8.34
C ALA A 7 -2.77 -9.89 7.09
N LEU A 8 -3.58 -10.62 6.31
CA LEU A 8 -3.14 -11.25 5.08
C LEU A 8 -2.76 -10.24 3.99
N ARG A 9 -3.43 -9.09 3.91
CA ARG A 9 -3.06 -8.00 3.00
C ARG A 9 -1.72 -7.38 3.38
N LEU A 10 -1.42 -7.21 4.67
CA LEU A 10 -0.12 -6.65 5.11
C LEU A 10 1.07 -7.51 4.66
N VAL A 11 0.95 -8.84 4.74
CA VAL A 11 2.01 -9.80 4.39
C VAL A 11 1.94 -10.30 2.94
N ALA A 12 0.98 -9.82 2.15
CA ALA A 12 0.78 -10.29 0.78
C ALA A 12 1.99 -9.98 -0.10
N LYS A 13 2.48 -10.96 -0.85
CA LYS A 13 3.58 -10.79 -1.82
C LYS A 13 3.06 -10.33 -3.19
N PRO A 14 3.89 -9.69 -4.03
CA PRO A 14 3.52 -9.36 -5.40
C PRO A 14 2.95 -10.55 -6.18
N GLY A 15 1.95 -10.32 -7.03
CA GLY A 15 1.27 -11.37 -7.80
C GLY A 15 0.20 -12.16 -7.03
N THR A 16 0.12 -12.03 -5.72
CA THR A 16 -0.94 -12.69 -4.93
C THR A 16 -2.27 -11.94 -5.01
N LYS A 17 -3.39 -12.67 -4.85
CA LYS A 17 -4.75 -12.11 -4.90
C LYS A 17 -4.96 -10.93 -3.94
N LEU A 18 -4.38 -11.00 -2.74
CA LEU A 18 -4.54 -9.99 -1.68
C LEU A 18 -3.51 -8.85 -1.76
N TYR A 19 -2.55 -8.92 -2.69
CA TYR A 19 -1.60 -7.83 -2.90
C TYR A 19 -2.33 -6.54 -3.27
N CYS A 20 -2.08 -5.48 -2.52
CA CYS A 20 -2.69 -4.17 -2.70
C CYS A 20 -1.77 -3.06 -2.20
N ARG A 21 -2.23 -1.80 -2.31
CA ARG A 21 -1.51 -0.62 -1.81
C ARG A 21 -1.07 -0.76 -0.36
N LEU A 22 -1.90 -1.38 0.50
CA LEU A 22 -1.54 -1.62 1.89
C LEU A 22 -0.30 -2.51 2.01
N SER A 23 -0.23 -3.59 1.22
CA SER A 23 0.90 -4.52 1.19
C SER A 23 2.20 -3.78 0.89
N ILE A 24 2.23 -3.07 -0.24
CA ILE A 24 3.47 -2.44 -0.72
C ILE A 24 3.91 -1.26 0.16
N ASN A 25 2.97 -0.46 0.68
CA ASN A 25 3.31 0.67 1.56
C ASN A 25 3.84 0.22 2.91
N THR A 26 3.22 -0.80 3.53
CA THR A 26 3.72 -1.32 4.81
C THR A 26 5.06 -2.01 4.60
N GLN A 27 5.22 -2.80 3.54
CA GLN A 27 6.47 -3.50 3.24
C GLN A 27 7.60 -2.56 2.80
N LEU A 28 7.30 -1.36 2.30
CA LEU A 28 8.30 -0.33 2.06
C LEU A 28 9.00 0.04 3.37
N LEU A 29 8.22 0.33 4.42
CA LEU A 29 8.69 0.91 5.67
C LEU A 29 9.02 -0.11 6.76
N ALA A 30 8.53 -1.34 6.67
CA ALA A 30 8.68 -2.34 7.71
C ALA A 30 8.82 -3.77 7.16
N ARG A 31 9.43 -4.65 7.96
CA ARG A 31 9.27 -6.10 7.83
C ARG A 31 7.98 -6.50 8.53
N VAL A 32 7.18 -7.35 7.90
CA VAL A 32 5.86 -7.74 8.43
C VAL A 32 5.70 -9.25 8.38
N ASP A 33 5.41 -9.85 9.54
CA ASP A 33 5.28 -11.30 9.69
C ASP A 33 3.91 -11.66 10.26
N HIS A 34 3.26 -12.66 9.67
CA HIS A 34 2.04 -13.25 10.24
C HIS A 34 2.46 -14.29 11.28
N LEU A 35 2.13 -14.05 12.55
CA LEU A 35 2.59 -14.90 13.65
C LEU A 35 1.64 -16.04 13.95
N MET A 36 0.34 -15.74 14.10
CA MET A 36 -0.65 -16.75 14.46
C MET A 36 -2.08 -16.31 14.14
N LYS A 37 -2.97 -17.31 14.07
CA LYS A 37 -4.41 -17.16 13.92
C LYS A 37 -5.08 -17.10 15.29
N VAL A 38 -6.04 -16.20 15.46
CA VAL A 38 -6.86 -16.11 16.69
C VAL A 38 -8.32 -16.29 16.30
N GLY A 39 -8.93 -17.35 16.83
CA GLY A 39 -10.34 -17.66 16.61
C GLY A 39 -11.26 -16.64 17.29
N LYS A 40 -12.41 -16.35 16.69
CA LYS A 40 -13.40 -15.38 17.23
C LYS A 40 -13.91 -15.72 18.63
N ASN A 41 -13.89 -17.00 19.02
CA ASN A 41 -14.37 -17.46 20.33
C ASN A 41 -13.45 -17.04 21.49
N ASN A 42 -12.24 -16.54 21.20
CA ASN A 42 -11.31 -16.03 22.20
C ASN A 42 -11.62 -14.58 22.63
N PHE A 43 -12.72 -13.99 22.14
CA PHE A 43 -13.11 -12.61 22.40
C PHE A 43 -14.48 -12.54 23.09
N ARG A 44 -14.70 -11.48 23.87
CA ARG A 44 -16.00 -11.15 24.47
C ARG A 44 -16.31 -9.66 24.29
N PRO A 45 -17.35 -9.27 23.54
CA PRO A 45 -18.19 -10.12 22.68
C PRO A 45 -17.41 -10.68 21.47
N PRO A 46 -17.82 -11.84 20.91
CA PRO A 46 -17.14 -12.44 19.77
C PRO A 46 -17.30 -11.58 18.50
N PRO A 47 -16.22 -11.29 17.75
CA PRO A 47 -16.32 -10.58 16.48
C PRO A 47 -16.95 -11.47 15.40
N LYS A 48 -17.46 -10.82 14.34
CA LYS A 48 -18.04 -11.52 13.17
C LYS A 48 -17.00 -12.27 12.33
N VAL A 49 -15.73 -11.88 12.42
CA VAL A 49 -14.65 -12.40 11.58
C VAL A 49 -13.49 -12.93 12.42
N GLU A 50 -12.73 -13.82 11.81
CA GLU A 50 -11.48 -14.35 12.33
C GLU A 50 -10.40 -13.28 12.49
N SER A 51 -9.48 -13.48 13.43
CA SER A 51 -8.38 -12.54 13.74
C SER A 51 -7.00 -13.16 13.50
N SER A 52 -5.97 -12.31 13.52
CA SER A 52 -4.56 -12.69 13.38
C SER A 52 -3.63 -11.73 14.11
N VAL A 53 -2.55 -12.29 14.65
CA VAL A 53 -1.45 -11.53 15.23
C VAL A 53 -0.38 -11.36 14.15
N VAL A 54 0.11 -10.12 14.03
CA VAL A 54 1.11 -9.73 13.04
C VAL A 54 2.23 -9.00 13.79
N ARG A 55 3.48 -9.29 13.45
CA ARG A 55 4.65 -8.52 13.86
C ARG A 55 4.97 -7.49 12.79
N ILE A 56 5.27 -6.25 13.19
CA ILE A 56 5.72 -5.19 12.30
C ILE A 56 7.02 -4.64 12.89
N GLU A 57 8.11 -4.76 12.16
CA GLU A 57 9.42 -4.24 12.54
C GLU A 57 9.82 -3.12 11.57
N PRO A 58 9.84 -1.85 11.99
CA PRO A 58 10.28 -0.74 11.13
C PRO A 58 11.69 -0.99 10.59
N LYS A 59 11.91 -0.67 9.32
CA LYS A 59 13.26 -0.69 8.73
C LYS A 59 14.05 0.49 9.27
N ASN A 60 15.30 0.24 9.68
CA ASN A 60 16.22 1.25 10.18
C ASN A 60 17.61 1.04 9.57
N PRO A 61 18.14 2.00 8.78
CA PRO A 61 17.45 3.21 8.34
C PRO A 61 16.27 2.87 7.39
N PRO A 62 15.23 3.71 7.34
CA PRO A 62 14.20 3.57 6.31
C PRO A 62 14.80 3.86 4.92
N PRO A 63 14.18 3.35 3.84
CA PRO A 63 14.57 3.75 2.49
C PRO A 63 14.50 5.28 2.33
N PRO A 64 15.45 5.91 1.62
CA PRO A 64 15.47 7.35 1.39
C PRO A 64 14.44 7.75 0.32
N ILE A 65 13.16 7.54 0.61
CA ILE A 65 12.04 7.76 -0.32
C ILE A 65 11.08 8.78 0.29
N ASN A 66 10.71 9.80 -0.49
CA ASN A 66 9.60 10.69 -0.13
C ASN A 66 8.29 9.89 -0.14
N PHE A 67 7.73 9.65 1.05
CA PHE A 67 6.53 8.83 1.18
C PHE A 67 5.31 9.44 0.49
N GLN A 68 5.23 10.77 0.38
CA GLN A 68 4.09 11.43 -0.28
C GLN A 68 4.09 11.16 -1.79
N GLU A 69 5.25 11.30 -2.44
CA GLU A 69 5.41 10.97 -3.86
C GLU A 69 5.20 9.47 -4.12
N TRP A 70 5.75 8.64 -3.24
CA TRP A 70 5.57 7.19 -3.29
C TRP A 70 4.09 6.79 -3.22
N ASP A 71 3.34 7.24 -2.20
CA ASP A 71 1.92 6.90 -2.08
C ASP A 71 1.10 7.47 -3.24
N GLY A 72 1.47 8.65 -3.77
CA GLY A 72 0.87 9.23 -4.97
C GLY A 72 0.98 8.30 -6.18
N LEU A 73 2.18 7.82 -6.48
CA LEU A 73 2.42 6.86 -7.57
C LEU A 73 1.70 5.54 -7.34
N VAL A 74 1.83 4.96 -6.15
CA VAL A 74 1.21 3.68 -5.81
C VAL A 74 -0.31 3.79 -5.86
N ARG A 75 -0.90 4.91 -5.43
CA ARG A 75 -2.34 5.15 -5.55
C ARG A 75 -2.79 5.06 -7.01
N ILE A 76 -2.08 5.68 -7.95
CA ILE A 76 -2.37 5.63 -9.39
C ILE A 76 -2.28 4.18 -9.89
N ALA A 77 -1.17 3.49 -9.58
CA ALA A 77 -0.94 2.12 -10.07
C ALA A 77 -1.97 1.10 -9.56
N PHE A 78 -2.49 1.27 -8.34
CA PHE A 78 -3.38 0.29 -7.71
C PHE A 78 -4.88 0.56 -7.88
N VAL A 79 -5.31 1.64 -8.55
CA VAL A 79 -6.74 1.87 -8.88
C VAL A 79 -7.33 0.67 -9.63
N ARG A 80 -6.61 0.19 -10.64
CA ARG A 80 -6.95 -1.02 -11.41
C ARG A 80 -5.74 -1.95 -11.46
N LYS A 81 -5.43 -2.59 -10.34
CA LYS A 81 -4.21 -3.42 -10.17
C LYS A 81 -4.01 -4.57 -11.19
N ASN A 82 -5.08 -4.98 -11.89
CA ASN A 82 -5.04 -6.03 -12.92
C ASN A 82 -4.93 -5.46 -14.36
N LYS A 83 -4.71 -4.15 -14.51
CA LYS A 83 -4.48 -3.48 -15.80
C LYS A 83 -3.03 -3.02 -15.88
N THR A 84 -2.56 -2.78 -17.11
CA THR A 84 -1.21 -2.29 -17.35
C THR A 84 -1.01 -0.89 -16.77
N LEU A 85 0.23 -0.54 -16.40
CA LEU A 85 0.56 0.81 -15.94
C LEU A 85 0.19 1.87 -16.98
N SER A 86 0.44 1.61 -18.27
CA SER A 86 0.00 2.50 -19.35
C SER A 86 -1.50 2.85 -19.25
N ALA A 87 -2.36 1.88 -18.94
CA ALA A 87 -3.79 2.13 -18.75
C ALA A 87 -4.14 2.86 -17.44
N ALA A 88 -3.25 2.85 -16.44
CA ALA A 88 -3.42 3.60 -15.20
C ALA A 88 -3.13 5.09 -15.38
N PHE A 89 -2.16 5.44 -16.25
CA PHE A 89 -1.76 6.82 -16.52
C PHE A 89 -2.64 7.56 -17.53
N LYS A 90 -3.47 6.84 -18.31
CA LYS A 90 -4.43 7.42 -19.29
C LYS A 90 -5.70 8.02 -18.67
N SER A 91 -5.73 8.23 -17.36
CA SER A 91 -6.89 8.86 -16.70
C SER A 91 -6.71 10.38 -16.75
N SER A 92 -7.74 11.12 -17.14
CA SER A 92 -7.71 12.58 -17.18
C SER A 92 -7.27 13.22 -15.86
N ALA A 93 -7.70 12.67 -14.73
CA ALA A 93 -7.28 13.13 -13.41
C ALA A 93 -5.78 12.94 -13.15
N VAL A 94 -5.19 11.86 -13.68
CA VAL A 94 -3.75 11.58 -13.56
C VAL A 94 -2.96 12.50 -14.48
N GLU A 95 -3.41 12.67 -15.71
CA GLU A 95 -2.78 13.58 -16.69
C GLU A 95 -2.77 15.03 -16.17
N GLN A 96 -3.89 15.52 -15.65
CA GLN A 96 -3.98 16.88 -15.08
C GLN A 96 -3.07 17.06 -13.86
N LEU A 97 -3.02 16.06 -12.97
CA LEU A 97 -2.14 16.09 -11.79
C LEU A 97 -0.66 16.18 -12.19
N LEU A 98 -0.24 15.34 -13.15
CA LEU A 98 1.15 15.29 -13.58
C LEU A 98 1.54 16.51 -14.41
N ASP A 99 0.67 17.00 -15.29
CA ASP A 99 0.89 18.23 -16.06
C ASP A 99 1.05 19.43 -15.12
N HIS A 100 0.20 19.56 -14.10
CA HIS A 100 0.31 20.62 -13.11
C HIS A 100 1.66 20.59 -12.37
N ASN A 101 2.07 19.42 -11.86
CA ASN A 101 3.34 19.26 -11.16
C ASN A 101 4.55 19.50 -12.09
N TYR A 102 4.43 19.09 -13.35
CA TYR A 102 5.47 19.31 -14.35
C TYR A 102 5.64 20.80 -14.69
N ARG A 103 4.55 21.56 -14.81
CA ARG A 103 4.63 23.03 -14.99
C ARG A 103 5.30 23.72 -13.82
N ILE A 104 5.01 23.30 -12.58
CA ILE A 104 5.69 23.81 -11.38
C ILE A 104 7.19 23.51 -11.49
N HIS A 105 7.55 22.29 -11.88
CA HIS A 105 8.95 21.92 -12.09
C HIS A 105 9.63 22.82 -13.14
N CYS A 106 9.06 22.98 -14.35
CA CYS A 106 9.63 23.87 -15.37
C CYS A 106 9.80 25.30 -14.88
N SER A 107 8.82 25.84 -14.12
CA SER A 107 8.90 27.19 -13.54
C SER A 107 9.99 27.34 -12.49
N LEU A 108 10.28 26.29 -11.71
CA LEU A 108 11.32 26.34 -10.67
C LEU A 108 12.72 26.21 -11.26
N TYR A 109 12.87 25.48 -12.36
CA TYR A 109 14.18 25.11 -12.92
C TYR A 109 14.53 25.79 -14.25
N ASN A 110 13.72 26.74 -14.76
CA ASN A 110 13.97 27.51 -15.99
C ASN A 110 14.31 26.63 -17.21
N THR A 111 13.59 25.52 -17.38
CA THR A 111 13.61 24.69 -18.59
C THR A 111 12.34 24.87 -19.39
#